data_AF-A0A846U0A2-F1
#
_entry.id   AF-A0A846U0A2-F1
#
_cell.length_a   1.000
_cell.length_b   1.000
_cell.length_c   1.000
_cell.angle_alpha   90.00
_cell.angle_beta   90.00
_cell.angle_gamma   90.00
#
_symmetry.space_group_name_H-M   'P 1'
#
loop_
_entity.id
_entity.type
_entity.pdbx_description
1 polymer ?
#
loop_
_entity_poly.entity_id
_entity_poly.type
_entity_poly.pdbx_seq_one_letter_code
_entity_poly.pdbx_strand_id
1 'polypeptide(L)'
;MSYNPQPQGPHNAHPAAGGPIPGPQGPSAGPYAAMPHQPASPQLQAAWRYSARRKNDTAAWLLWIGGPFLVGLPVHDFYFGDIGRGLAKLGLLVLIFVSFIGGAIASAVSASQYYSSGSSTAPDGFLIGIILAGLCFLIVAVWWIYDGVTMNKRLETTNDKIRRQIAAEHGVDPYSF
;
A
#
# COMPACT_ATOMS: atom_id res chain seq x y z
N MET A 1 3.98 94.37 -16.61
CA MET A 1 4.49 93.10 -16.06
C MET A 1 5.03 92.30 -17.24
N SER A 2 6.22 92.56 -17.79
CA SER A 2 7.61 92.41 -17.28
C SER A 2 8.02 90.98 -16.92
N TYR A 3 8.83 90.42 -17.83
CA TYR A 3 10.02 89.57 -17.66
C TYR A 3 9.94 88.07 -17.30
N ASN A 4 10.40 87.30 -18.30
CA ASN A 4 11.08 85.99 -18.33
C ASN A 4 12.17 85.82 -17.24
N PRO A 5 12.52 84.59 -16.80
CA PRO A 5 13.60 83.87 -17.51
C PRO A 5 13.46 82.32 -17.57
N GLN A 6 13.75 81.72 -18.74
CA GLN A 6 14.54 80.48 -18.83
C GLN A 6 16.03 80.82 -18.56
N PRO A 7 17.00 79.88 -18.61
CA PRO A 7 17.21 78.59 -17.93
C PRO A 7 18.63 78.54 -17.29
N GLN A 8 18.94 77.61 -16.38
CA GLN A 8 20.33 77.25 -15.96
C GLN A 8 20.24 76.09 -14.96
N GLY A 9 20.95 74.96 -15.06
CA GLY A 9 22.16 74.62 -15.81
C GLY A 9 22.92 73.51 -15.04
N PRO A 10 24.15 73.12 -15.44
CA PRO A 10 24.44 71.79 -15.98
C PRO A 10 25.44 70.94 -15.16
N HIS A 11 25.74 69.73 -15.66
CA HIS A 11 27.05 69.01 -15.68
C HIS A 11 27.01 67.55 -15.18
N ASN A 12 27.15 66.63 -16.15
CA ASN A 12 28.11 65.51 -16.22
C ASN A 12 28.41 64.74 -14.91
N ALA A 13 28.33 63.41 -14.85
CA ALA A 13 29.18 62.54 -15.66
C ALA A 13 28.70 61.08 -15.64
N HIS A 14 28.78 60.41 -16.80
CA HIS A 14 29.08 58.98 -16.84
C HIS A 14 30.46 58.74 -16.21
N PRO A 15 30.68 57.55 -15.64
CA PRO A 15 31.76 56.73 -16.14
C PRO A 15 31.20 55.44 -16.74
N ALA A 16 31.37 55.32 -18.05
CA ALA A 16 31.49 54.01 -18.69
C ALA A 16 32.85 53.41 -18.30
N ALA A 17 32.90 52.13 -17.93
CA ALA A 17 34.02 51.24 -18.23
C ALA A 17 33.70 49.79 -17.83
N GLY A 18 33.45 48.93 -18.84
CA GLY A 18 33.44 47.47 -18.71
C GLY A 18 32.44 46.74 -19.60
N GLY A 19 32.61 46.74 -20.93
CA GLY A 19 31.82 45.91 -21.88
C GLY A 19 32.15 44.40 -21.80
N PRO A 20 31.63 43.49 -22.67
CA PRO A 20 31.22 43.66 -24.08
C PRO A 20 29.81 43.10 -24.47
N ILE A 21 29.54 43.09 -25.79
CA ILE A 21 28.28 43.07 -26.58
C ILE A 21 27.63 41.64 -26.76
N PRO A 22 26.61 41.43 -27.65
CA PRO A 22 25.26 40.94 -27.36
C PRO A 22 25.04 39.42 -27.55
N GLY A 23 24.15 38.81 -26.74
CA GLY A 23 23.66 37.44 -26.93
C GLY A 23 22.26 37.42 -27.58
N PRO A 24 21.89 36.34 -28.29
CA PRO A 24 20.70 36.31 -29.14
C PRO A 24 19.42 36.54 -28.33
N GLN A 25 18.46 37.29 -28.90
CA GLN A 25 17.08 37.29 -28.45
C GLN A 25 16.57 35.84 -28.46
N GLY A 26 16.57 35.21 -27.28
CA GLY A 26 15.95 33.91 -27.08
C GLY A 26 14.46 34.00 -27.41
N PRO A 27 13.87 32.93 -27.96
CA PRO A 27 12.49 32.97 -28.46
C PRO A 27 11.56 33.38 -27.33
N SER A 28 10.71 34.36 -27.63
CA SER A 28 9.60 34.84 -26.81
C SER A 28 8.97 33.68 -26.04
N ALA A 29 9.26 33.61 -24.74
CA ALA A 29 8.64 32.65 -23.85
C ALA A 29 7.14 32.92 -23.88
N GLY A 30 6.40 31.95 -24.42
CA GLY A 30 4.95 31.97 -24.49
C GLY A 30 4.30 32.07 -23.11
N PRO A 31 2.95 32.16 -23.05
CA PRO A 31 2.17 32.70 -21.94
C PRO A 31 2.11 31.84 -20.68
N TYR A 32 3.08 30.94 -20.46
CA TYR A 32 3.24 30.23 -19.20
C TYR A 32 3.90 31.18 -18.20
N ALA A 33 3.11 32.15 -17.74
CA ALA A 33 3.40 32.91 -16.54
C ALA A 33 3.81 31.90 -15.46
N ALA A 34 5.03 32.05 -14.94
CA ALA A 34 5.50 31.30 -13.80
C ALA A 34 4.46 31.46 -12.68
N MET A 35 3.69 30.41 -12.44
CA MET A 35 2.76 30.37 -11.31
C MET A 35 3.58 30.59 -10.04
N PRO A 36 3.22 31.56 -9.19
CA PRO A 36 3.92 31.76 -7.93
C PRO A 36 3.88 30.44 -7.15
N HIS A 37 5.06 29.95 -6.76
CA HIS A 37 5.18 28.82 -5.82
C HIS A 37 4.60 29.25 -4.48
N GLN A 38 3.28 29.16 -4.36
CA GLN A 38 2.58 29.33 -3.11
C GLN A 38 2.87 28.08 -2.27
N PRO A 39 3.45 28.20 -1.05
CA PRO A 39 3.67 27.04 -0.21
C PRO A 39 2.32 26.36 0.00
N ALA A 40 2.21 25.09 -0.41
CA ALA A 40 0.97 24.33 -0.28
C ALA A 40 0.51 24.39 1.18
N SER A 41 -0.75 24.75 1.43
CA SER A 41 -1.28 24.79 2.79
C SER A 41 -1.09 23.42 3.46
N PRO A 42 -0.87 23.36 4.79
CA PRO A 42 -0.74 22.10 5.51
C PRO A 42 -1.91 21.14 5.25
N GLN A 43 -3.12 21.70 5.02
CA GLN A 43 -4.32 20.97 4.60
C GLN A 43 -4.16 20.30 3.23
N LEU A 44 -3.64 21.03 2.23
CA LEU A 44 -3.42 20.49 0.89
C LEU A 44 -2.35 19.39 0.92
N GLN A 45 -1.26 19.60 1.66
CA GLN A 45 -0.20 18.59 1.83
C GLN A 45 -0.72 17.32 2.53
N ALA A 46 -1.54 17.48 3.57
CA ALA A 46 -2.20 16.38 4.25
C ALA A 46 -3.16 15.61 3.32
N ALA A 47 -3.95 16.30 2.49
CA ALA A 47 -4.84 15.69 1.51
C ALA A 47 -4.07 14.85 0.46
N TRP A 48 -2.96 15.39 -0.07
CA TRP A 48 -2.09 14.65 -0.99
C TRP A 48 -1.49 13.39 -0.33
N ARG A 49 -0.96 13.52 0.88
CA ARG A 49 -0.41 12.39 1.64
C ARG A 49 -1.47 11.34 1.96
N TYR A 50 -2.69 11.77 2.27
CA TYR A 50 -3.81 10.88 2.53
C TYR A 50 -4.22 10.14 1.27
N SER A 51 -4.39 10.83 0.14
CA SER A 51 -4.72 10.21 -1.14
C SER A 51 -3.70 9.15 -1.58
N ALA A 52 -2.41 9.38 -1.28
CA ALA A 52 -1.34 8.43 -1.58
C ALA A 52 -1.30 7.20 -0.65
N ARG A 53 -1.82 7.30 0.57
CA ARG A 53 -1.79 6.22 1.58
C ARG A 53 -3.13 5.52 1.76
N ARG A 54 -4.23 6.14 1.37
CA ARG A 54 -5.58 5.59 1.43
C ARG A 54 -5.62 4.26 0.69
N LYS A 55 -6.21 3.24 1.33
CA LYS A 55 -6.38 1.92 0.74
C LYS A 55 -7.54 1.95 -0.24
N ASN A 56 -7.35 1.31 -1.40
CA ASN A 56 -8.36 1.22 -2.45
C ASN A 56 -9.25 0.00 -2.20
N ASP A 57 -10.56 0.21 -2.24
CA ASP A 57 -11.58 -0.83 -2.04
C ASP A 57 -11.49 -1.91 -3.13
N THR A 58 -11.37 -1.51 -4.40
CA THR A 58 -11.23 -2.46 -5.51
C THR A 58 -9.97 -3.32 -5.37
N ALA A 59 -8.86 -2.73 -4.91
CA ALA A 59 -7.62 -3.48 -4.70
C ALA A 59 -7.78 -4.49 -3.54
N ALA A 60 -8.44 -4.11 -2.45
CA ALA A 60 -8.71 -5.01 -1.33
C ALA A 60 -9.58 -6.20 -1.75
N TRP A 61 -10.64 -5.97 -2.53
CA TRP A 61 -11.49 -7.02 -3.07
C TRP A 61 -10.75 -7.92 -4.06
N LEU A 62 -9.94 -7.36 -4.96
CA LEU A 62 -9.12 -8.16 -5.89
C LEU A 62 -8.12 -9.04 -5.15
N LEU A 63 -7.49 -8.55 -4.09
CA LEU A 63 -6.57 -9.34 -3.27
C LEU A 63 -7.29 -10.44 -2.49
N TRP A 64 -8.52 -10.19 -2.03
CA TRP A 64 -9.34 -11.19 -1.34
C TRP A 64 -9.90 -12.26 -2.28
N ILE A 65 -10.35 -11.89 -3.48
CA ILE A 65 -10.80 -12.86 -4.49
C ILE A 65 -9.60 -13.62 -5.07
N GLY A 66 -8.47 -12.95 -5.27
CA GLY A 66 -7.26 -13.52 -5.85
C GLY A 66 -6.44 -14.38 -4.90
N GLY A 67 -6.56 -14.16 -3.58
CA GLY A 67 -5.79 -14.89 -2.55
C GLY A 67 -5.86 -16.42 -2.65
N PRO A 68 -7.03 -17.05 -2.84
CA PRO A 68 -7.13 -18.50 -3.03
C PRO A 68 -6.35 -19.02 -4.26
N PHE A 69 -6.27 -18.22 -5.33
CA PHE A 69 -5.57 -18.57 -6.57
C PHE A 69 -4.06 -18.38 -6.49
N LEU A 70 -3.58 -17.55 -5.56
CA LEU A 70 -2.15 -17.35 -5.26
C LEU A 70 -1.66 -18.36 -4.22
N VAL A 71 -1.97 -19.65 -4.41
CA VAL A 71 -1.57 -20.73 -3.46
C VAL A 71 -2.18 -20.52 -2.06
N GLY A 72 -3.32 -19.84 -1.96
CA GLY A 72 -3.96 -19.51 -0.69
C GLY A 72 -3.25 -18.40 0.10
N LEU A 73 -2.30 -17.68 -0.49
CA LEU A 73 -1.57 -16.63 0.22
C LEU A 73 -2.54 -15.54 0.73
N PRO A 74 -2.54 -15.21 2.03
CA PRO A 74 -3.40 -14.19 2.62
C PRO A 74 -2.86 -12.78 2.35
N VAL A 75 -2.65 -12.45 1.07
CA VAL A 75 -2.06 -11.18 0.62
C VAL A 75 -2.89 -9.98 1.05
N HIS A 76 -4.21 -10.14 1.17
CA HIS A 76 -5.11 -9.10 1.64
C HIS A 76 -4.83 -8.72 3.10
N ASP A 77 -4.49 -9.67 3.99
CA ASP A 77 -4.16 -9.36 5.39
C ASP A 77 -2.87 -8.54 5.49
N PHE A 78 -1.86 -8.85 4.66
CA PHE A 78 -0.64 -8.03 4.56
C PHE A 78 -0.92 -6.64 3.98
N TYR A 79 -1.85 -6.53 3.03
CA TYR A 79 -2.26 -5.24 2.45
C TYR A 79 -2.86 -4.29 3.50
N PHE A 80 -3.59 -4.83 4.49
CA PHE A 80 -4.11 -4.08 5.64
C PHE A 80 -3.09 -3.86 6.76
N GLY A 81 -1.91 -4.48 6.69
CA GLY A 81 -0.87 -4.39 7.72
C GLY A 81 -1.05 -5.38 8.88
N ASP A 82 -2.00 -6.31 8.79
CA ASP A 82 -2.28 -7.33 9.82
C ASP A 82 -1.36 -8.55 9.65
N ILE A 83 -0.04 -8.35 9.81
CA ILE A 83 1.00 -9.38 9.60
C ILE A 83 0.72 -10.65 10.41
N GLY A 84 0.27 -10.51 11.66
CA GLY A 84 -0.02 -11.66 12.53
C GLY A 84 -1.13 -12.57 12.00
N ARG A 85 -2.21 -11.99 11.42
CA ARG A 85 -3.29 -12.78 10.80
C ARG A 85 -2.80 -13.48 9.53
N GLY A 86 -2.00 -12.78 8.72
CA GLY A 86 -1.38 -13.36 7.53
C GLY A 86 -0.50 -14.57 7.87
N LEU A 87 0.35 -14.45 8.89
CA LEU A 87 1.21 -15.56 9.34
C LEU A 87 0.40 -16.74 9.91
N ALA A 88 -0.66 -16.48 10.68
CA ALA A 88 -1.50 -17.54 11.22
C ALA A 88 -2.18 -18.37 10.12
N LYS A 89 -2.72 -17.71 9.09
CA LYS A 89 -3.29 -18.39 7.92
C LYS A 89 -2.26 -19.15 7.10
N LEU A 90 -1.07 -18.59 6.94
CA LEU A 90 0.04 -19.27 6.27
C LEU A 90 0.46 -20.52 7.05
N GLY A 91 0.53 -20.45 8.38
CA GLY A 91 0.76 -21.62 9.23
C GLY A 91 -0.31 -22.70 9.07
N LEU A 92 -1.59 -22.31 9.02
CA LEU A 92 -2.70 -23.23 8.74
C LEU A 92 -2.58 -23.89 7.35
N LEU A 93 -2.20 -23.14 6.32
CA LEU A 93 -1.95 -23.69 4.99
C LEU A 93 -0.82 -24.70 4.99
N VAL A 94 0.29 -24.40 5.67
CA VAL A 94 1.39 -25.34 5.83
C VAL A 94 0.91 -26.60 6.57
N LEU A 95 0.10 -26.46 7.62
CA LEU A 95 -0.47 -27.61 8.33
C LEU A 95 -1.38 -28.47 7.43
N ILE A 96 -2.17 -27.87 6.54
CA ILE A 96 -2.97 -28.61 5.56
C ILE A 96 -2.05 -29.47 4.68
N PHE A 97 -1.00 -28.88 4.12
CA PHE A 97 -0.03 -29.58 3.27
C PHE A 97 0.71 -30.68 4.03
N VAL A 98 1.23 -30.38 5.22
CA VAL A 98 1.97 -31.34 6.06
C VAL A 98 1.08 -32.49 6.50
N SER A 99 -0.18 -32.23 6.85
CA SER A 99 -1.13 -33.27 7.26
C SER A 99 -1.47 -34.19 6.09
N PHE A 100 -1.69 -33.62 4.91
CA PHE A 100 -1.98 -34.39 3.71
C PHE A 100 -0.78 -35.25 3.26
N ILE A 101 0.39 -34.63 3.10
CA ILE A 101 1.61 -35.33 2.66
C ILE A 101 2.09 -36.30 3.73
N GLY A 102 2.12 -35.89 5.00
CA GLY A 102 2.50 -36.73 6.13
C GLY A 102 1.58 -37.94 6.28
N GLY A 103 0.27 -37.77 6.12
CA GLY A 103 -0.69 -38.88 6.12
C GLY A 103 -0.50 -39.86 4.96
N ALA A 104 -0.22 -39.34 3.76
CA ALA A 104 0.08 -40.15 2.59
C ALA A 104 1.38 -40.98 2.77
N ILE A 105 2.45 -40.36 3.27
CA ILE A 105 3.72 -41.03 3.56
C ILE A 105 3.53 -42.10 4.64
N ALA A 106 2.87 -41.75 5.76
CA ALA A 106 2.61 -42.69 6.85
C ALA A 106 1.84 -43.93 6.38
N SER A 107 0.91 -43.76 5.45
CA SER A 107 0.15 -44.87 4.85
C SER A 107 1.01 -45.72 3.92
N ALA A 108 1.84 -45.10 3.09
CA ALA A 108 2.76 -45.83 2.22
C ALA A 108 3.75 -46.68 3.02
N VAL A 109 4.30 -46.14 4.13
CA VAL A 109 5.18 -46.88 5.04
C VAL A 109 4.42 -48.03 5.70
N SER A 110 3.22 -47.78 6.23
CA SER A 110 2.40 -48.80 6.88
C SER A 110 2.02 -49.94 5.93
N ALA A 111 1.69 -49.62 4.68
CA ALA A 111 1.40 -50.60 3.64
C ALA A 111 2.63 -51.48 3.35
N SER A 112 3.83 -50.90 3.22
CA SER A 112 5.06 -51.67 2.99
C SER A 112 5.41 -52.62 4.15
N GLN A 113 5.13 -52.22 5.38
CA GLN A 113 5.32 -53.04 6.57
C GLN A 113 4.27 -54.16 6.68
N TYR A 114 3.02 -53.91 6.27
CA TYR A 114 1.97 -54.92 6.26
C TYR A 114 2.34 -56.14 5.40
N TYR A 115 2.89 -55.91 4.20
CA TYR A 115 3.39 -56.99 3.33
C TYR A 115 4.59 -57.75 3.92
N SER A 116 5.30 -57.16 4.90
CA SER A 116 6.52 -57.73 5.50
C SER A 116 6.27 -58.43 6.85
N SER A 117 5.25 -58.00 7.61
CA SER A 117 5.09 -58.36 9.03
C SER A 117 3.69 -58.85 9.42
N GLY A 118 2.72 -58.85 8.49
CA GLY A 118 1.40 -59.47 8.65
C GLY A 118 0.45 -58.87 9.70
N SER A 119 0.84 -57.81 10.41
CA SER A 119 -0.02 -57.13 11.38
C SER A 119 0.02 -55.61 11.21
N SER A 120 -1.13 -55.03 10.88
CA SER A 120 -1.41 -53.60 11.10
C SER A 120 -2.88 -53.43 11.44
N THR A 121 -3.15 -52.89 12.63
CA THR A 121 -4.50 -52.47 13.08
C THR A 121 -4.55 -50.96 13.33
N ALA A 122 -3.66 -50.17 12.72
CA ALA A 122 -3.72 -48.72 12.81
C ALA A 122 -4.63 -48.15 11.71
N PRO A 123 -5.39 -47.07 11.99
CA PRO A 123 -6.09 -46.33 10.94
C PRO A 123 -5.07 -45.89 9.87
N ASP A 124 -5.42 -46.07 8.59
CA ASP A 124 -4.60 -45.59 7.46
C ASP A 124 -4.24 -44.13 7.72
N GLY A 125 -2.94 -43.82 7.86
CA GLY A 125 -2.46 -42.47 8.17
C GLY A 125 -3.00 -41.40 7.21
N PHE A 126 -3.45 -41.82 6.03
CA PHE A 126 -4.09 -41.03 4.99
C PHE A 126 -5.46 -40.53 5.41
N LEU A 127 -6.27 -41.36 6.07
CA LEU A 127 -7.57 -40.94 6.62
C LEU A 127 -7.37 -39.89 7.71
N ILE A 128 -6.42 -40.09 8.62
CA ILE A 128 -6.08 -39.10 9.65
C ILE A 128 -5.59 -37.80 8.99
N GLY A 129 -4.69 -37.92 8.01
CA GLY A 129 -4.17 -36.78 7.26
C GLY A 129 -5.25 -35.98 6.55
N ILE A 130 -6.20 -36.66 5.89
CA ILE A 130 -7.35 -36.03 5.22
C ILE A 130 -8.29 -35.35 6.22
N ILE A 131 -8.63 -36.01 7.33
CA ILE A 131 -9.53 -35.43 8.34
C ILE A 131 -8.90 -34.15 8.90
N LEU A 132 -7.62 -34.20 9.28
CA LEU A 132 -6.91 -33.03 9.82
C LEU A 132 -6.79 -31.91 8.77
N ALA A 133 -6.39 -32.25 7.54
CA ALA A 133 -6.31 -31.30 6.44
C ALA A 133 -7.69 -30.66 6.15
N GLY A 134 -8.75 -31.45 6.17
CA GLY A 134 -10.13 -30.99 5.99
C GLY A 134 -10.58 -30.03 7.09
N LEU A 135 -10.31 -30.34 8.36
CA LEU A 135 -10.62 -29.45 9.49
C LEU A 135 -9.85 -28.12 9.38
N CYS A 136 -8.56 -28.16 9.07
CA CYS A 136 -7.77 -26.95 8.85
C CYS A 136 -8.30 -26.14 7.66
N PHE A 137 -8.69 -26.79 6.56
CA PHE A 137 -9.29 -26.13 5.42
C PHE A 137 -10.61 -25.45 5.77
N LEU A 138 -11.49 -26.11 6.55
CA LEU A 138 -12.74 -25.50 7.00
C LEU A 138 -12.51 -24.26 7.87
N ILE A 139 -11.53 -24.31 8.78
CA ILE A 139 -11.14 -23.15 9.58
C ILE A 139 -10.69 -21.99 8.68
N VAL A 140 -9.82 -22.26 7.70
CA VAL A 140 -9.35 -21.26 6.74
C VAL A 140 -10.51 -20.71 5.91
N ALA A 141 -11.42 -21.56 5.43
CA ALA A 141 -12.56 -21.15 4.61
C ALA A 141 -13.53 -20.24 5.38
N VAL A 142 -13.90 -20.62 6.61
CA VAL A 142 -14.76 -19.79 7.48
C VAL A 142 -14.07 -18.46 7.78
N TRP A 143 -12.77 -18.48 8.08
CA TRP A 143 -11.99 -17.26 8.29
C TRP A 143 -11.95 -16.39 7.03
N TRP A 144 -11.78 -17.00 5.85
CA TRP A 144 -11.77 -16.29 4.56
C TRP A 144 -13.09 -15.55 4.32
N ILE A 145 -14.21 -16.21 4.59
CA ILE A 145 -15.56 -15.62 4.48
C ILE A 145 -15.73 -14.49 5.49
N TYR A 146 -15.32 -14.69 6.74
CA TYR A 146 -15.39 -13.66 7.78
C TYR A 146 -14.63 -12.38 7.37
N ASP A 147 -13.47 -12.53 6.75
CA ASP A 147 -12.71 -11.39 6.24
C ASP A 147 -13.41 -10.68 5.08
N GLY A 148 -14.08 -11.41 4.19
CA GLY A 148 -14.89 -10.82 3.13
C GLY A 148 -16.04 -9.98 3.68
N VAL A 149 -16.76 -10.51 4.69
CA VAL A 149 -17.88 -9.81 5.34
C VAL A 149 -17.41 -8.58 6.12
N THR A 150 -16.21 -8.63 6.71
CA THR A 150 -15.65 -7.52 7.49
C THR A 150 -14.76 -6.57 6.68
N MET A 151 -14.61 -6.80 5.38
CA MET A 151 -13.72 -6.05 4.49
C MET A 151 -13.98 -4.55 4.51
N ASN A 152 -15.24 -4.14 4.32
CA ASN A 152 -15.61 -2.72 4.25
C ASN A 152 -15.31 -2.00 5.57
N LYS A 153 -15.67 -2.62 6.71
CA LYS A 153 -15.35 -2.09 8.04
C LYS A 153 -13.85 -1.97 8.29
N ARG A 154 -13.06 -2.94 7.80
CA ARG A 154 -11.59 -2.94 7.91
C ARG A 154 -10.98 -1.81 7.07
N LEU A 155 -11.49 -1.56 5.86
CA LEU A 155 -11.09 -0.46 5.00
C LEU A 155 -11.38 0.90 5.65
N GLU A 156 -12.60 1.10 6.14
CA GLU A 156 -13.01 2.32 6.84
C GLU A 156 -12.12 2.58 8.05
N THR A 157 -11.95 1.58 8.92
CA THR A 157 -11.11 1.69 10.12
C THR A 157 -9.65 2.01 9.78
N THR A 158 -9.11 1.37 8.74
CA THR A 158 -7.72 1.60 8.30
C THR A 158 -7.56 3.00 7.70
N ASN A 159 -8.50 3.42 6.85
CA ASN A 159 -8.48 4.74 6.24
C ASN A 159 -8.67 5.85 7.29
N ASP A 160 -9.50 5.64 8.30
CA ASP A 160 -9.66 6.58 9.42
C ASP A 160 -8.39 6.69 10.27
N LYS A 161 -7.70 5.57 10.53
CA LYS A 161 -6.39 5.58 11.20
C LYS A 161 -5.36 6.38 10.40
N ILE A 162 -5.27 6.14 9.08
CA ILE A 162 -4.35 6.86 8.19
C ILE A 162 -4.67 8.36 8.17
N ARG A 163 -5.96 8.71 8.08
CA ARG A 163 -6.42 10.09 8.12
C ARG A 163 -6.01 10.80 9.42
N ARG A 164 -6.25 10.17 10.57
CA ARG A 164 -5.85 10.71 11.89
C ARG A 164 -4.33 10.84 12.05
N GLN A 165 -3.57 9.87 11.55
CA GLN A 165 -2.10 9.93 11.58
C GLN A 165 -1.56 11.11 10.77
N ILE A 166 -2.04 11.29 9.55
CA ILE A 166 -1.58 12.38 8.66
C ILE A 166 -2.01 13.74 9.19
N ALA A 167 -3.22 13.83 9.75
CA ALA A 167 -3.71 15.03 10.42
C ALA A 167 -2.83 15.42 11.61
N ALA A 168 -2.42 14.45 12.44
CA ALA A 168 -1.49 14.67 13.54
C ALA A 168 -0.09 15.08 13.05
N GLU A 169 0.41 14.48 11.96
CA GLU A 169 1.71 14.83 11.37
C GLU A 169 1.77 16.29 10.86
N HIS A 170 0.64 16.83 10.38
CA HIS A 170 0.58 18.16 9.77
C HIS A 170 -0.13 19.21 10.64
N GLY A 171 -0.55 18.85 11.85
CA GLY A 171 -1.22 19.76 12.80
C GLY A 171 -2.58 20.26 12.32
N VAL A 172 -3.32 19.45 11.57
CA VAL A 172 -4.61 19.81 10.95
C VAL A 172 -5.73 18.93 11.48
N ASP A 173 -6.98 19.41 11.39
CA ASP A 173 -8.15 18.60 11.73
C ASP A 173 -8.33 17.44 10.73
N PRO A 174 -8.42 16.18 11.17
CA PRO A 174 -8.57 15.01 10.29
C PRO A 174 -9.78 15.04 9.35
N TYR A 175 -10.80 15.84 9.64
CA TYR A 175 -11.98 15.96 8.79
C TYR A 175 -12.03 17.26 7.98
N SER A 176 -10.95 18.06 8.02
CA SER A 176 -10.82 19.30 7.24
C SER A 176 -10.36 19.07 5.79
N PHE A 177 -10.12 17.82 5.38
CA PHE A 177 -9.65 17.43 4.05
C PHE A 177 -10.17 16.05 3.58
#